data_AF-A0A3B8R9I2-F1
#
_entry.id   AF-A0A3B8R9I2-F1
#
_cell.length_a   1.000
_cell.length_b   1.000
_cell.length_c   1.000
_cell.angle_alpha   90.00
_cell.angle_beta   90.00
_cell.angle_gamma   90.00
#
_symmetry.space_group_name_H-M   'P 1'
#
loop_
_entity.id
_entity.type
_entity.pdbx_description
1 polymer ?
#
loop_
_entity_poly.entity_id
_entity_poly.type
_entity_poly.pdbx_seq_one_letter_code
_entity_poly.pdbx_strand_id
1 'polypeptide(L)'
;MALYDLSNPLQAQNFRLRSDALLKKQCVVELTEKKPQRTTQQNRYLHAALGYFGALTGNTLDYVKRYYFKAHCNPELFIIEKEDALLGKVRTLRSSADLTTDEMTLAIDRFRNWAAQEAEIYIPSPEEHRLVQMMEIEADRARQYL
;
A
#
# COMPACT_ATOMS: atom_id res chain seq x y z
N MET A 1 -6.04 17.85 -8.99
CA MET A 1 -6.18 17.99 -7.53
C MET A 1 -4.79 18.30 -6.98
N ALA A 2 -4.58 19.46 -6.35
CA ALA A 2 -3.29 19.81 -5.78
C ALA A 2 -3.22 19.25 -4.35
N LEU A 3 -2.20 18.44 -4.05
CA LEU A 3 -1.95 17.92 -2.72
C LEU A 3 -0.92 18.82 -2.04
N TYR A 4 -1.23 19.25 -0.80
CA TYR A 4 -0.34 20.06 0.02
C TYR A 4 -0.06 19.32 1.33
N ASP A 5 1.21 19.12 1.63
CA ASP A 5 1.69 18.64 2.91
C ASP A 5 1.94 19.84 3.84
N LEU A 6 1.05 20.04 4.81
CA LEU A 6 1.14 21.17 5.75
C LEU A 6 2.27 21.03 6.77
N SER A 7 2.93 19.86 6.86
CA SER A 7 4.16 19.69 7.65
C SER A 7 5.38 20.30 6.94
N ASN A 8 5.33 20.41 5.60
CA ASN A 8 6.36 21.07 4.81
C ASN A 8 6.11 22.58 4.74
N PRO A 9 7.03 23.44 5.26
CA PRO A 9 6.83 24.88 5.32
C PRO A 9 6.53 25.54 3.97
N LEU A 10 7.16 25.06 2.89
CA LEU A 10 6.96 25.59 1.54
C LEU A 10 5.56 25.27 1.01
N GLN A 11 5.10 24.04 1.23
CA GLN A 11 3.77 23.62 0.80
C GLN A 11 2.67 24.27 1.65
N ALA A 12 2.91 24.46 2.95
CA ALA A 12 2.02 25.21 3.82
C ALA A 12 1.83 26.67 3.36
N GLN A 13 2.91 27.35 2.94
CA GLN A 13 2.84 28.71 2.41
C GLN A 13 2.08 28.75 1.07
N ASN A 14 2.36 27.80 0.17
CA ASN A 14 1.64 27.68 -1.10
C ASN A 14 0.15 27.38 -0.92
N PHE A 15 -0.21 26.56 0.08
CA PHE A 15 -1.59 26.29 0.44
C PHE A 15 -2.32 27.58 0.86
N ARG A 16 -1.71 28.41 1.72
CA ARG A 16 -2.28 29.69 2.16
C ARG A 16 -2.54 30.65 0.99
N LEU A 17 -1.55 30.84 0.12
CA LEU A 17 -1.71 31.69 -1.05
C LEU A 17 -2.83 31.18 -1.98
N ARG A 18 -2.92 29.86 -2.14
CA ARG A 18 -3.97 29.24 -2.96
C ARG A 18 -5.35 29.37 -2.30
N SER A 19 -5.47 29.16 -1.00
CA SER A 19 -6.74 29.33 -0.27
C SER A 19 -7.22 30.77 -0.35
N ASP A 20 -6.32 31.75 -0.18
CA ASP A 20 -6.66 33.18 -0.31
C ASP A 20 -7.13 33.53 -1.72
N ALA A 21 -6.49 32.98 -2.75
CA ALA A 21 -6.91 33.16 -4.13
C ALA A 21 -8.29 32.53 -4.41
N LEU A 22 -8.59 31.38 -3.81
CA LEU A 22 -9.90 30.71 -3.95
C LEU A 22 -11.00 31.46 -3.20
N LEU A 23 -10.70 32.00 -2.01
CA LEU A 23 -11.60 32.89 -1.26
C LEU A 23 -11.98 34.12 -2.10
N LYS A 24 -11.00 34.77 -2.73
CA LYS A 24 -11.26 35.91 -3.64
C LYS A 24 -12.09 35.53 -4.87
N LYS A 25 -11.96 34.29 -5.35
CA LYS A 25 -12.71 33.78 -6.50
C LYS A 25 -14.14 33.36 -6.17
N GLN A 26 -14.51 33.23 -4.89
CA GLN A 26 -15.85 32.83 -4.43
C GLN A 26 -16.37 31.56 -5.11
N CYS A 27 -15.50 30.57 -5.34
CA CYS A 27 -15.84 29.30 -5.97
C CYS A 27 -16.08 28.18 -4.93
N VAL A 28 -16.82 27.15 -5.33
CA VAL A 28 -17.00 25.93 -4.52
C VAL A 28 -15.67 25.19 -4.39
N VAL A 29 -15.26 24.86 -3.16
CA VAL A 29 -14.03 24.14 -2.85
C VAL A 29 -14.31 22.92 -1.99
N GLU A 30 -13.58 21.84 -2.23
CA GLU A 30 -13.61 20.64 -1.40
C GLU A 30 -12.34 20.59 -0.54
N LEU A 31 -12.52 20.58 0.79
CA LEU A 31 -11.46 20.43 1.78
C LEU A 31 -11.61 19.05 2.43
N THR A 32 -10.61 18.20 2.24
CA THR A 32 -10.58 16.88 2.88
C THR A 32 -9.29 16.73 3.65
N GLU A 33 -9.39 16.45 4.94
CA GLU A 33 -8.24 16.02 5.72
C GLU A 33 -7.83 14.62 5.24
N LYS A 34 -6.65 14.54 4.63
CA LYS A 34 -6.02 13.26 4.36
C LYS A 34 -5.26 12.90 5.63
N LYS A 35 -5.77 11.91 6.38
CA LYS A 35 -4.93 11.14 7.31
C LYS A 35 -3.66 10.75 6.57
N PRO A 36 -2.49 10.60 7.23
CA PRO A 36 -1.31 10.03 6.60
C PRO A 36 -1.66 8.64 6.08
N GLN A 37 -2.18 8.59 4.85
CA GLN A 37 -2.18 7.41 4.05
C GLN A 37 -0.71 7.12 3.86
N ARG A 38 -0.33 5.89 4.19
CA ARG A 38 1.02 5.33 4.13
C ARG A 38 1.96 6.16 3.27
N THR A 39 3.14 6.44 3.78
CA THR A 39 4.19 7.07 2.99
C THR A 39 4.28 6.36 1.65
N THR A 40 4.28 7.12 0.55
CA THR A 40 4.29 6.58 -0.83
C THR A 40 5.36 5.50 -1.01
N GLN A 41 6.44 5.57 -0.22
CA GLN A 41 7.52 4.61 -0.15
C GLN A 41 7.10 3.22 0.35
N GLN A 42 6.33 3.11 1.44
CA GLN A 42 5.88 1.81 1.97
C GLN A 42 4.96 1.08 0.99
N ASN A 43 4.03 1.81 0.35
CA ASN A 43 3.16 1.22 -0.67
C ASN A 43 3.96 0.79 -1.90
N ARG A 44 4.92 1.61 -2.36
CA ARG A 44 5.80 1.25 -3.48
C ARG A 44 6.59 -0.02 -3.18
N TYR A 45 7.20 -0.08 -1.99
CA TYR A 45 7.93 -1.24 -1.52
C TYR A 45 7.04 -2.49 -1.48
N LEU A 46 5.84 -2.41 -0.90
CA LEU A 46 4.90 -3.55 -0.86
C LEU A 46 4.56 -4.02 -2.28
N HIS A 47 4.25 -3.09 -3.19
CA HIS A 47 3.92 -3.43 -4.58
C HIS A 47 5.08 -4.12 -5.29
N ALA A 48 6.32 -3.66 -5.07
CA ALA A 48 7.51 -4.28 -5.62
C ALA A 48 7.74 -5.69 -5.03
N ALA A 49 7.61 -5.86 -3.71
CA ALA A 49 7.75 -7.14 -3.04
C ALA A 49 6.72 -8.18 -3.53
N LEU A 50 5.44 -7.77 -3.67
CA LEU A 50 4.39 -8.64 -4.20
C LEU A 50 4.64 -9.00 -5.67
N GLY A 51 5.08 -8.03 -6.48
CA GLY A 51 5.40 -8.25 -7.89
C GLY A 51 6.59 -9.21 -8.07
N TYR A 52 7.65 -9.02 -7.29
CA TYR A 52 8.82 -9.90 -7.27
C TYR A 52 8.46 -11.33 -6.86
N PHE A 53 7.70 -11.49 -5.78
CA PHE A 53 7.22 -12.80 -5.34
C PHE A 53 6.32 -13.47 -6.39
N GLY A 54 5.42 -12.70 -7.01
CA GLY A 54 4.57 -13.19 -8.09
C GLY A 54 5.37 -13.65 -9.30
N ALA A 55 6.39 -12.89 -9.68
CA ALA A 55 7.29 -13.23 -10.78
C ALA A 55 8.01 -14.58 -10.57
N LEU A 56 8.52 -14.81 -9.35
CA LEU A 56 9.22 -16.05 -9.02
C LEU A 56 8.29 -17.26 -8.92
N THR A 57 7.07 -17.05 -8.43
CA THR A 57 6.08 -18.13 -8.24
C THR A 57 5.16 -18.34 -9.46
N GLY A 58 5.28 -17.53 -10.50
CA GLY A 58 4.40 -17.56 -11.68
C GLY A 58 2.97 -17.08 -11.40
N ASN A 59 2.74 -16.35 -10.30
CA ASN A 59 1.43 -15.86 -9.91
C ASN A 59 1.24 -14.38 -10.25
N THR A 60 0.00 -14.00 -10.53
CA THR A 60 -0.34 -12.59 -10.72
C THR A 60 -0.26 -11.81 -9.41
N LEU A 61 0.02 -10.51 -9.51
CA LEU A 61 0.10 -9.63 -8.34
C LEU A 61 -1.20 -9.67 -7.51
N ASP A 62 -2.36 -9.75 -8.16
CA ASP A 62 -3.65 -9.83 -7.47
C ASP A 62 -3.79 -11.14 -6.69
N TYR A 63 -3.37 -12.27 -7.28
CA TYR A 63 -3.37 -13.55 -6.61
C TYR A 63 -2.49 -13.53 -5.36
N VAL A 64 -1.25 -13.03 -5.49
CA VAL A 64 -0.33 -12.93 -4.35
C VAL A 64 -0.87 -12.02 -3.27
N LYS A 65 -1.43 -10.87 -3.66
CA LYS A 65 -2.03 -9.93 -2.72
C LYS A 65 -3.21 -10.55 -1.97
N ARG A 66 -4.07 -11.30 -2.66
CA ARG A 66 -5.31 -11.84 -2.08
C ARG A 66 -5.06 -13.07 -1.21
N TYR A 67 -4.33 -14.03 -1.72
CA TYR A 67 -4.16 -15.34 -1.08
C TYR A 67 -2.96 -15.38 -0.15
N TYR A 68 -1.77 -15.00 -0.61
CA TYR A 68 -0.56 -15.07 0.22
C TYR A 68 -0.51 -13.93 1.24
N PHE A 69 -0.57 -12.68 0.77
CA PHE A 69 -0.35 -11.52 1.63
C PHE A 69 -1.49 -11.29 2.64
N LYS A 70 -2.75 -11.30 2.17
CA LYS A 70 -3.91 -11.01 3.02
C LYS A 70 -4.45 -12.23 3.75
N ALA A 71 -4.78 -13.30 3.04
CA ALA A 71 -5.48 -14.44 3.63
C ALA A 71 -4.56 -15.36 4.45
N HIS A 72 -3.32 -15.58 4.00
CA HIS A 72 -2.38 -16.50 4.65
C HIS A 72 -1.50 -15.80 5.69
N CYS A 73 -0.76 -14.75 5.29
CA CYS A 73 0.20 -14.10 6.18
C CYS A 73 -0.45 -13.17 7.21
N ASN A 74 -1.59 -12.56 6.88
CA ASN A 74 -2.20 -11.51 7.68
C ASN A 74 -3.72 -11.66 7.89
N PRO A 75 -4.24 -12.85 8.24
CA PRO A 75 -5.68 -13.08 8.36
C PRO A 75 -6.33 -12.13 9.38
N GLU A 76 -5.67 -11.90 10.51
CA GLU A 76 -6.17 -11.05 11.61
C GLU A 76 -6.38 -9.58 11.22
N LEU A 77 -5.58 -9.08 10.28
CA LEU A 77 -5.63 -7.67 9.84
C LEU A 77 -6.62 -7.46 8.70
N PHE A 78 -6.89 -8.51 7.92
CA PHE A 78 -7.63 -8.40 6.66
C PHE A 78 -8.96 -9.13 6.62
N ILE A 79 -9.20 -10.16 7.44
CA ILE A 79 -10.48 -10.89 7.42
C ILE A 79 -11.48 -10.13 8.30
N ILE A 80 -12.55 -9.64 7.68
CA ILE A 80 -13.66 -8.99 8.36
C ILE A 80 -14.93 -9.78 8.08
N GLU A 81 -15.74 -9.98 9.11
CA GLU A 81 -17.11 -10.48 8.94
C GLU A 81 -18.03 -9.30 8.69
N LYS A 82 -18.66 -9.26 7.51
CA LYS A 82 -19.67 -8.26 7.17
C LYS A 82 -21.03 -8.93 7.12
N GLU A 83 -22.01 -8.33 7.77
CA GLU A 83 -23.40 -8.72 7.61
C GLU A 83 -23.96 -8.09 6.34
N ASP A 84 -24.41 -8.96 5.45
CA ASP A 84 -25.15 -8.62 4.24
C ASP A 84 -26.61 -9.02 4.44
N ALA A 85 -27.53 -8.11 4.12
CA ALA A 85 -28.96 -8.31 4.31
C ALA A 85 -29.52 -9.49 3.48
N LEU A 86 -28.83 -9.90 2.41
CA LEU A 86 -29.23 -11.01 1.53
C LEU A 86 -28.43 -12.29 1.75
N LEU A 87 -27.15 -12.19 2.12
CA LEU A 87 -26.21 -13.32 2.22
C LEU A 87 -25.84 -13.69 3.66
N GLY A 88 -26.35 -12.97 4.67
CA GLY A 88 -26.01 -13.18 6.07
C GLY A 88 -24.58 -12.75 6.38
N LYS A 89 -23.88 -13.47 7.26
CA LYS A 89 -22.49 -13.17 7.64
C LYS A 89 -21.53 -13.65 6.57
N VAL A 90 -21.00 -12.73 5.76
CA VAL A 90 -20.02 -13.02 4.72
C VAL A 90 -18.63 -12.58 5.19
N ARG A 91 -17.66 -13.50 5.11
CA ARG A 91 -16.24 -13.20 5.34
C ARG A 91 -15.68 -12.50 4.11
N THR A 92 -15.26 -11.25 4.28
CA THR A 92 -14.64 -10.45 3.21
C THR A 92 -13.26 -9.97 3.61
N LEU A 93 -12.47 -9.58 2.61
CA LEU A 93 -11.14 -9.05 2.81
C LEU A 93 -11.20 -7.52 2.87
N ARG A 94 -10.76 -6.95 3.99
CA ARG A 94 -10.53 -5.51 4.16
C ARG A 94 -9.66 -4.98 3.03
N SER A 95 -9.91 -3.74 2.61
CA SER A 95 -9.01 -3.08 1.68
C SER A 95 -7.65 -2.86 2.34
N SER A 96 -6.59 -3.01 1.56
CA SER A 96 -5.27 -2.59 2.02
C SER A 96 -5.19 -1.08 2.23
N ALA A 97 -6.13 -0.29 1.72
CA ALA A 97 -6.17 1.16 1.92
C ALA A 97 -6.54 1.57 3.36
N ASP A 98 -7.19 0.68 4.12
CA ASP A 98 -7.78 1.03 5.41
C ASP A 98 -6.84 0.77 6.61
N LEU A 99 -5.66 0.17 6.40
CA LEU A 99 -4.72 -0.10 7.51
C LEU A 99 -3.87 1.11 7.85
N THR A 100 -3.46 1.17 9.12
CA THR A 100 -2.49 2.13 9.62
C THR A 100 -1.07 1.83 9.11
N THR A 101 -0.17 2.78 9.29
CA THR A 101 1.27 2.65 8.97
C THR A 101 1.89 1.49 9.74
N ASP A 102 1.57 1.34 11.03
CA ASP A 102 2.16 0.31 11.89
C ASP A 102 1.65 -1.09 11.53
N GLU A 103 0.35 -1.22 11.28
CA GLU A 103 -0.26 -2.46 10.80
C GLU A 103 0.34 -2.89 9.44
N MET A 104 0.68 -1.92 8.59
CA MET A 104 1.32 -2.20 7.31
C MET A 104 2.75 -2.73 7.49
N THR A 105 3.55 -2.09 8.34
CA THR A 105 4.92 -2.56 8.62
C THR A 105 4.90 -3.98 9.16
N LEU A 106 4.02 -4.26 10.13
CA LEU A 106 3.84 -5.61 10.66
C LEU A 106 3.43 -6.62 9.57
N ALA A 107 2.51 -6.24 8.69
CA ALA A 107 2.05 -7.10 7.61
C ALA A 107 3.14 -7.42 6.58
N ILE A 108 3.98 -6.43 6.28
CA ILE A 108 5.16 -6.57 5.41
C ILE A 108 6.17 -7.52 6.05
N ASP A 109 6.51 -7.34 7.32
CA ASP A 109 7.50 -8.18 8.00
C ASP A 109 7.04 -9.63 8.10
N ARG A 110 5.75 -9.86 8.42
CA ARG A 110 5.15 -11.21 8.38
C ARG A 110 5.29 -11.86 7.01
N PHE A 111 4.98 -11.12 5.94
CA PHE A 111 5.09 -11.62 4.57
C PHE A 111 6.53 -11.96 4.17
N ARG A 112 7.50 -11.11 4.54
CA ARG A 112 8.93 -11.35 4.26
C ARG A 112 9.45 -12.60 4.97
N ASN A 113 9.12 -12.73 6.26
CA ASN A 113 9.52 -13.89 7.06
C ASN A 113 8.93 -15.18 6.50
N TRP A 114 7.63 -15.17 6.16
CA TRP A 114 6.98 -16.31 5.53
C TRP A 114 7.58 -16.65 4.16
N ALA A 115 7.84 -15.67 3.31
CA ALA A 115 8.44 -15.89 2.00
C ALA A 115 9.85 -16.52 2.11
N ALA A 116 10.64 -16.08 3.09
CA ALA A 116 11.97 -16.65 3.32
C ALA A 116 11.91 -18.08 3.89
N GLN A 117 10.95 -18.38 4.76
CA GLN A 117 10.83 -19.68 5.43
C GLN A 117 10.18 -20.75 4.55
N GLU A 118 9.07 -20.42 3.89
CA GLU A 118 8.24 -21.40 3.19
C GLU A 118 8.47 -21.43 1.68
N ALA A 119 8.77 -20.27 1.08
CA ALA A 119 8.99 -20.18 -0.36
C ALA A 119 10.47 -20.14 -0.74
N GLU A 120 11.39 -20.10 0.25
CA GLU A 120 12.83 -19.90 0.06
C GLU A 120 13.16 -18.63 -0.77
N ILE A 121 12.25 -17.64 -0.75
CA ILE A 121 12.39 -16.38 -1.48
C ILE A 121 12.81 -15.28 -0.51
N TYR A 122 13.99 -14.74 -0.74
CA TYR A 122 14.47 -13.60 0.02
C TYR A 122 13.86 -12.29 -0.47
N ILE A 123 13.16 -11.59 0.42
CA ILE A 123 12.62 -10.25 0.19
C ILE A 123 13.42 -9.24 1.05
N PRO A 124 14.17 -8.32 0.44
CA PRO A 124 15.09 -7.42 1.12
C PRO A 124 14.37 -6.45 2.07
N SER A 125 15.05 -6.00 3.11
CA SER A 125 14.49 -5.02 4.05
C SER A 125 14.26 -3.66 3.38
N PRO A 126 13.24 -2.87 3.81
CA PRO A 126 13.08 -1.50 3.35
C PRO A 126 14.36 -0.65 3.51
N GLU A 127 15.19 -0.95 4.51
CA GLU A 127 16.47 -0.29 4.78
C GLU A 127 17.60 -0.69 3.80
N GLU A 128 17.46 -1.82 3.12
CA GLU A 128 18.44 -2.34 2.16
C GLU A 128 18.24 -1.71 0.78
N HIS A 129 18.34 -0.39 0.73
CA HIS A 129 18.00 0.46 -0.42
C HIS A 129 18.50 -0.08 -1.78
N ARG A 130 19.73 -0.60 -1.84
CA ARG A 130 20.32 -1.16 -3.07
C ARG A 130 19.61 -2.43 -3.54
N LEU A 131 19.29 -3.33 -2.61
CA LEU A 131 18.58 -4.58 -2.91
C LEU A 131 17.11 -4.31 -3.24
N VAL A 132 16.49 -3.34 -2.57
CA VAL A 132 15.13 -2.89 -2.91
C VAL A 132 15.07 -2.35 -4.34
N GLN A 133 16.05 -1.55 -4.78
CA GLN A 133 16.11 -1.08 -6.16
C GLN A 133 16.24 -2.22 -7.17
N MET A 134 17.06 -3.24 -6.87
CA MET A 134 17.20 -4.41 -7.74
C MET A 134 15.88 -5.19 -7.84
N MET A 135 15.21 -5.41 -6.70
CA MET A 135 13.90 -6.05 -6.63
C MET A 135 12.84 -5.25 -7.41
N GLU A 136 12.84 -3.91 -7.33
CA GLU A 136 11.94 -3.05 -8.10
C GLU A 136 12.15 -3.24 -9.62
N ILE A 137 13.40 -3.28 -10.08
CA ILE A 137 13.73 -3.51 -11.49
C ILE A 137 13.25 -4.89 -11.95
N GLU A 138 13.44 -5.93 -11.14
CA GLU A 138 12.99 -7.29 -11.47
C GLU A 138 11.47 -7.40 -11.51
N ALA A 139 10.77 -6.81 -10.53
CA ALA A 139 9.31 -6.76 -10.50
C ALA A 139 8.73 -6.00 -11.69
N ASP A 140 9.38 -4.91 -12.12
CA ASP A 140 8.97 -4.15 -13.31
C ASP A 140 9.23 -4.92 -14.61
N ARG A 141 10.36 -5.64 -14.72
CA ARG A 141 10.64 -6.54 -15.86
C ARG A 141 9.60 -7.63 -15.96
N ALA A 142 9.29 -8.31 -14.86
CA ALA A 142 8.30 -9.38 -14.84
C ALA A 142 6.90 -8.90 -15.27
N ARG A 143 6.55 -7.66 -14.95
CA ARG A 143 5.31 -7.01 -15.39
C ARG A 143 5.19 -6.85 -16.92
N GLN A 144 6.29 -6.94 -17.66
CA GLN A 144 6.26 -6.89 -19.13
C GLN A 144 5.94 -8.25 -19.77
N TYR A 145 6.03 -9.34 -19.01
CA TYR A 145 5.88 -10.71 -19.51
C TYR A 145 4.67 -11.46 -18.93
N LEU A 146 3.93 -10.84 -18.00
CA LEU A 146 2.71 -11.35 -17.35
C LEU A 146 1.49 -10.53 -17.78
#